data_AF-A0A353RXN4-F1
#
_entry.id   AF-A0A353RXN4-F1
#
_cell.length_a   1.000
_cell.length_b   1.000
_cell.length_c   1.000
_cell.angle_alpha   90.00
_cell.angle_beta   90.00
_cell.angle_gamma   90.00
#
_symmetry.space_group_name_H-M   'P 1'
#
loop_
_entity.id
_entity.type
_entity.pdbx_description
1 polymer ?
#
loop_
_entity_poly.entity_id
_entity_poly.type
_entity_poly.pdbx_seq_one_letter_code
_entity_poly.pdbx_strand_id
1 'polypeptide(L)'
;MDRIVSMCGRFALSKTEQLLKKRFKVKDIDPGYKTSFNIAPDAAIPVILNEDTSKIILAHWGYTPHWMGKDRSFSVINARSEEITTKNFFKSSFLKRRCLILADSFYEWHKQGSLKVPHRIFLRGEECFAFAGVWDIWDDRLNCAIITTTANDLIRPIHDRMPVVLAKDSEEAWLRSDDPEELKRILCPYPSGEMDMYAVSRDVNSPKNDSEALLRNIKGIK
;
A
#
# COMPACT_ATOMS: atom_id res chain seq x y z
N MET A 1 -10.05 16.73 17.97
CA MET A 1 -10.23 15.81 16.83
C MET A 1 -8.89 15.20 16.53
N ASP A 2 -8.61 14.08 17.19
CA ASP A 2 -7.37 13.34 16.96
C ASP A 2 -7.37 12.91 15.50
N ARG A 3 -6.49 13.51 14.70
CA ARG A 3 -6.18 13.00 13.37
C ARG A 3 -5.80 11.54 13.58
N ILE A 4 -6.61 10.65 13.02
CA ILE A 4 -6.26 9.25 12.79
C ILE A 4 -4.81 9.27 12.34
N VAL A 5 -3.90 8.81 13.20
CA VAL A 5 -2.52 8.56 12.81
C VAL A 5 -2.66 7.42 11.82
N SER A 6 -2.79 7.77 10.55
CA SER A 6 -3.06 6.82 9.49
C SER A 6 -1.75 6.09 9.23
N MET A 7 -1.58 5.01 9.97
CA MET A 7 -0.69 3.89 9.69
C MET A 7 -0.46 3.71 8.19
N CYS A 8 0.77 3.47 7.74
CA CYS A 8 1.11 3.18 6.33
C CYS A 8 0.45 4.16 5.34
N GLY A 9 0.35 5.43 5.72
CA GLY A 9 -0.41 6.44 5.00
C GLY A 9 0.36 7.13 3.87
N ARG A 10 1.60 6.71 3.56
CA ARG A 10 2.36 7.28 2.44
C ARG A 10 3.22 6.23 1.76
N PHE A 11 3.26 6.29 0.44
CA PHE A 11 4.16 5.45 -0.34
C PHE A 11 4.62 6.11 -1.63
N ALA A 12 5.46 5.42 -2.39
CA ALA A 12 5.93 5.88 -3.69
C ALA A 12 5.83 4.75 -4.73
N LEU A 13 5.64 5.17 -5.97
CA LEU A 13 5.84 4.37 -7.15
C LEU A 13 6.54 5.23 -8.20
N SER A 14 7.87 5.14 -8.22
CA SER A 14 8.75 5.89 -9.12
C SER A 14 9.02 5.19 -10.46
N LYS A 15 8.54 3.96 -10.63
CA LYS A 15 8.86 3.15 -11.82
C LYS A 15 8.01 3.50 -13.04
N THR A 16 8.64 3.46 -14.21
CA THR A 16 7.96 3.73 -15.48
C THR A 16 6.96 2.64 -15.85
N GLU A 17 6.03 2.94 -16.75
CA GLU A 17 5.09 1.96 -17.30
C GLU A 17 5.80 0.70 -17.82
N GLN A 18 6.89 0.85 -18.55
CA GLN A 18 7.64 -0.26 -19.12
C GLN A 18 8.16 -1.22 -18.03
N LEU A 19 8.66 -0.67 -16.92
CA LEU A 19 9.14 -1.46 -15.79
C LEU A 19 7.98 -2.20 -15.10
N LEU A 20 6.83 -1.53 -14.94
CA LEU A 20 5.64 -2.13 -14.34
C LEU A 20 5.07 -3.26 -15.22
N LYS A 21 4.91 -3.02 -16.52
CA LYS A 21 4.48 -4.04 -17.49
C LYS A 21 5.38 -5.27 -17.43
N LYS A 22 6.70 -5.07 -17.39
CA LYS A 22 7.67 -6.16 -17.29
C LYS A 22 7.59 -6.92 -15.95
N ARG A 23 7.53 -6.21 -14.81
CA ARG A 23 7.53 -6.82 -13.46
C ARG A 23 6.26 -7.62 -13.19
N PHE A 24 5.11 -7.07 -13.56
CA PHE A 24 3.80 -7.65 -13.26
C PHE A 24 3.18 -8.41 -14.45
N LYS A 25 3.89 -8.48 -15.58
CA LYS A 25 3.46 -9.20 -16.80
C LYS A 25 2.10 -8.74 -17.34
N VAL A 26 1.78 -7.47 -17.16
CA VAL A 26 0.56 -6.85 -17.68
C VAL A 26 0.75 -6.35 -19.11
N LYS A 27 -0.33 -6.32 -19.88
CA LYS A 27 -0.38 -5.83 -21.27
C LYS A 27 -0.55 -4.32 -21.30
N ASP A 28 -1.46 -3.82 -20.46
CA ASP A 28 -1.90 -2.42 -20.48
C ASP A 28 -1.82 -1.75 -19.11
N ILE A 29 -1.72 -0.43 -19.13
CA ILE A 29 -1.74 0.43 -17.96
C ILE A 29 -2.70 1.58 -18.28
N ASP A 30 -3.49 1.98 -17.29
CA ASP A 30 -4.35 3.16 -17.36
C ASP A 30 -3.56 4.40 -17.83
N PRO A 31 -4.01 5.13 -18.86
CA PRO A 31 -3.33 6.33 -19.37
C PRO A 31 -3.18 7.46 -18.34
N GLY A 32 -3.95 7.43 -17.25
CA GLY A 32 -3.83 8.36 -16.14
C GLY A 32 -2.64 8.07 -15.23
N TYR A 33 -1.97 6.92 -15.38
CA TYR A 33 -0.83 6.55 -14.55
C TYR A 33 0.32 7.56 -14.68
N LYS A 34 0.87 7.96 -13.53
CA LYS A 34 2.07 8.79 -13.42
C LYS A 34 2.92 8.28 -12.28
N THR A 35 4.23 8.41 -12.41
CA THR A 35 5.14 8.19 -11.30
C THR A 35 4.86 9.21 -10.20
N SER A 36 4.96 8.77 -8.95
CA SER A 36 4.83 9.62 -7.79
C SER A 36 5.74 9.12 -6.68
N PHE A 37 6.44 10.06 -6.06
CA PHE A 37 7.37 9.87 -4.97
C PHE A 37 6.70 10.09 -3.61
N ASN A 38 5.44 10.51 -3.62
CA ASN A 38 4.72 10.89 -2.42
C ASN A 38 3.20 10.67 -2.58
N ILE A 39 2.79 9.42 -2.71
CA ILE A 39 1.38 9.03 -2.75
C ILE A 39 0.80 9.17 -1.33
N ALA A 40 -0.41 9.74 -1.24
CA ALA A 40 -1.15 9.99 0.01
C ALA A 40 -2.59 9.49 -0.14
N PRO A 41 -3.36 9.37 0.96
CA PRO A 41 -4.77 9.04 0.94
C PRO A 41 -5.57 9.91 -0.03
N ASP A 42 -6.68 9.36 -0.51
CA ASP A 42 -7.60 9.94 -1.51
C ASP A 42 -7.00 10.07 -2.93
N ALA A 43 -5.73 9.72 -3.13
CA ALA A 43 -5.15 9.61 -4.46
C ALA A 43 -5.75 8.43 -5.25
N ALA A 44 -5.74 8.54 -6.58
CA ALA A 44 -5.96 7.42 -7.48
C ALA A 44 -4.65 6.64 -7.63
N ILE A 45 -4.62 5.39 -7.19
CA ILE A 45 -3.41 4.57 -7.09
C ILE A 45 -3.44 3.37 -8.03
N PRO A 46 -2.29 2.94 -8.57
CA PRO A 46 -2.21 1.83 -9.52
C PRO A 46 -2.44 0.48 -8.83
N VAL A 47 -3.39 -0.27 -9.35
CA VAL A 47 -3.78 -1.58 -8.85
C VAL A 47 -3.92 -2.61 -9.97
N ILE A 48 -3.71 -3.88 -9.63
CA ILE A 48 -4.09 -5.03 -10.46
C ILE A 48 -5.22 -5.74 -9.75
N LEU A 49 -6.40 -5.83 -10.36
CA LEU A 49 -7.56 -6.49 -9.76
C LEU A 49 -7.49 -8.00 -10.00
N ASN A 50 -8.05 -8.78 -9.08
CA ASN A 50 -8.24 -10.22 -9.28
C ASN A 50 -9.16 -10.57 -10.46
N GLU A 51 -10.08 -9.66 -10.83
CA GLU A 51 -10.97 -9.82 -11.99
C GLU A 51 -10.25 -9.76 -13.33
N ASP A 52 -9.21 -8.93 -13.44
CA ASP A 52 -8.43 -8.79 -14.67
C ASP A 52 -6.97 -8.49 -14.33
N THR A 53 -6.16 -9.55 -14.33
CA THR A 53 -4.72 -9.48 -14.02
C THR A 53 -3.87 -9.06 -15.22
N SER A 54 -4.49 -8.73 -16.36
CA SER A 54 -3.77 -8.37 -17.59
C SER A 54 -3.49 -6.88 -17.70
N LYS A 55 -4.01 -6.04 -16.80
CA LYS A 55 -3.85 -4.60 -16.82
C LYS A 55 -3.68 -3.98 -15.45
N ILE A 56 -3.04 -2.82 -15.40
CA ILE A 56 -3.02 -1.94 -14.24
C ILE A 56 -4.07 -0.85 -14.45
N ILE A 57 -4.95 -0.67 -13.47
CA ILE A 57 -5.95 0.41 -13.45
C ILE A 57 -5.72 1.32 -12.25
N LEU A 58 -6.39 2.49 -12.23
CA LEU A 58 -6.37 3.38 -11.07
C LEU A 58 -7.59 3.17 -10.17
N ALA A 59 -7.36 3.01 -8.86
CA ALA A 59 -8.39 2.93 -7.84
C ALA A 59 -8.22 4.03 -6.80
N HIS A 60 -9.32 4.59 -6.28
CA HIS A 60 -9.26 5.56 -5.19
C HIS A 60 -8.73 4.90 -3.90
N TRP A 61 -7.68 5.46 -3.30
CA TRP A 61 -7.16 4.98 -2.02
C TRP A 61 -7.95 5.56 -0.85
N GLY A 62 -8.89 4.78 -0.34
CA GLY A 62 -9.88 5.23 0.63
C GLY A 62 -11.14 4.43 0.38
N TYR A 63 -11.33 3.40 1.21
CA TYR A 63 -12.27 2.33 1.00
C TYR A 63 -13.60 2.59 1.71
N THR A 64 -14.66 2.38 0.95
CA THR A 64 -16.05 2.37 1.43
C THR A 64 -16.75 1.19 0.76
N PRO A 65 -17.34 0.26 1.53
CA PRO A 65 -18.08 -0.87 0.97
C PRO A 65 -19.29 -0.42 0.16
N HIS A 66 -19.63 -1.17 -0.90
CA HIS A 66 -20.75 -0.83 -1.80
C HIS A 66 -22.12 -0.67 -1.10
N TRP A 67 -22.33 -1.34 0.04
CA TRP A 67 -23.60 -1.32 0.79
C TRP A 67 -23.72 -0.13 1.75
N MET A 68 -22.66 0.63 1.98
CA MET A 68 -22.72 1.85 2.78
C MET A 68 -23.53 2.92 2.05
N GLY A 69 -24.31 3.71 2.79
CA GLY A 69 -25.00 4.88 2.23
C GLY A 69 -24.03 5.90 1.63
N LYS A 70 -24.55 6.92 0.94
CA LYS A 70 -23.75 7.92 0.20
C LYS A 70 -23.00 8.93 1.09
N ASP A 71 -22.89 8.67 2.38
CA ASP A 71 -22.13 9.53 3.29
C ASP A 71 -20.62 9.36 3.05
N ARG A 72 -20.02 10.38 2.44
CA ARG A 72 -18.58 10.44 2.13
C ARG A 72 -17.71 10.75 3.34
N SER A 73 -18.30 10.98 4.52
CA SER A 73 -17.55 11.23 5.75
C SER A 73 -16.77 10.01 6.25
N PHE A 74 -17.18 8.80 5.83
CA PHE A 74 -16.56 7.54 6.25
C PHE A 74 -15.78 6.87 5.11
N SER A 75 -14.45 6.90 5.21
CA SER A 75 -13.51 6.23 4.32
C SER A 75 -12.32 5.74 5.14
N VAL A 76 -11.84 4.52 4.88
CA VAL A 76 -10.68 3.95 5.56
C VAL A 76 -9.61 3.56 4.55
N ILE A 77 -8.35 3.87 4.83
CA ILE A 77 -7.25 3.59 3.90
C ILE A 77 -6.61 2.21 4.10
N ASN A 78 -6.82 1.60 5.28
CA ASN A 78 -6.23 0.33 5.66
C ASN A 78 -7.25 -0.66 6.25
N ALA A 79 -6.99 -1.94 6.02
CA ALA A 79 -7.63 -3.06 6.68
C ALA A 79 -6.60 -3.80 7.56
N ARG A 80 -6.94 -4.14 8.80
CA ARG A 80 -6.08 -4.98 9.65
C ARG A 80 -6.32 -6.45 9.30
N SER A 81 -5.25 -7.19 8.99
CA SER A 81 -5.32 -8.61 8.65
C SER A 81 -6.01 -9.45 9.75
N GLU A 82 -5.81 -9.10 11.01
CA GLU A 82 -6.41 -9.78 12.17
C GLU A 82 -7.95 -9.70 12.20
N GLU A 83 -8.52 -8.64 11.62
CA GLU A 83 -9.95 -8.35 11.68
C GLU A 83 -10.63 -8.51 10.31
N ILE A 84 -9.87 -8.86 9.26
CA ILE A 84 -10.34 -8.79 7.87
C ILE A 84 -11.47 -9.77 7.56
N THR A 85 -11.55 -10.87 8.32
CA THR A 85 -12.59 -11.90 8.18
C THR A 85 -13.71 -11.81 9.20
N THR A 86 -13.50 -11.05 10.29
CA THR A 86 -14.46 -10.91 11.39
C THR A 86 -15.30 -9.64 11.25
N LYS A 87 -14.74 -8.56 10.70
CA LYS A 87 -15.49 -7.34 10.39
C LYS A 87 -16.24 -7.50 9.06
N ASN A 88 -17.57 -7.42 9.12
CA ASN A 88 -18.44 -7.39 7.92
C ASN A 88 -18.01 -6.33 6.89
N PHE A 89 -17.32 -5.28 7.35
CA PHE A 89 -16.78 -4.19 6.56
C PHE A 89 -15.84 -4.63 5.44
N PHE A 90 -14.93 -5.58 5.67
CA PHE A 90 -13.96 -6.04 4.65
C PHE A 90 -14.21 -7.48 4.19
N LYS A 91 -14.98 -8.27 4.94
CA LYS A 91 -15.14 -9.72 4.74
C LYS A 91 -15.52 -10.08 3.29
N SER A 92 -16.48 -9.37 2.70
CA SER A 92 -16.92 -9.63 1.32
C SER A 92 -15.81 -9.35 0.31
N SER A 93 -15.10 -8.23 0.45
CA SER A 93 -13.98 -7.90 -0.45
C SER A 93 -12.78 -8.82 -0.24
N PHE A 94 -12.45 -9.19 1.00
CA PHE A 94 -11.38 -10.16 1.27
C PHE A 94 -11.60 -11.49 0.53
N LEU A 95 -12.84 -11.98 0.49
CA LEU A 95 -13.16 -13.24 -0.15
C LEU A 95 -13.27 -13.14 -1.69
N LYS A 96 -13.64 -11.98 -2.23
CA LYS A 96 -14.04 -11.87 -3.65
C LYS A 96 -13.37 -10.76 -4.45
N ARG A 97 -12.89 -9.71 -3.81
CA ARG A 97 -12.41 -8.46 -4.42
C ARG A 97 -11.05 -8.07 -3.83
N ARG A 98 -10.04 -8.85 -4.20
CA ARG A 98 -8.64 -8.63 -3.83
C ARG A 98 -7.89 -7.96 -4.97
N CYS A 99 -6.87 -7.19 -4.65
CA CYS A 99 -6.01 -6.56 -5.62
C CYS A 99 -4.55 -6.55 -5.14
N LEU A 100 -3.65 -6.30 -6.08
CA LEU A 100 -2.29 -5.87 -5.84
C LEU A 100 -2.27 -4.35 -5.88
N ILE A 101 -1.77 -3.69 -4.84
CA ILE A 101 -1.55 -2.24 -4.82
C ILE A 101 -0.06 -1.99 -5.04
N LEU A 102 0.31 -1.31 -6.13
CA LEU A 102 1.70 -1.29 -6.59
C LEU A 102 2.51 -0.19 -5.91
N ALA A 103 3.72 -0.53 -5.46
CA ALA A 103 4.65 0.40 -4.84
C ALA A 103 6.10 -0.03 -5.09
N ASP A 104 7.06 0.87 -4.88
CA ASP A 104 8.49 0.54 -4.78
C ASP A 104 9.11 0.97 -3.45
N SER A 105 8.38 1.74 -2.66
CA SER A 105 8.73 2.07 -1.29
C SER A 105 7.53 2.62 -0.54
N PHE A 106 7.55 2.57 0.78
CA PHE A 106 6.61 3.26 1.65
C PHE A 106 7.32 4.11 2.70
N TYR A 107 6.59 4.99 3.37
CA TYR A 107 7.14 5.83 4.42
C TYR A 107 6.51 5.53 5.76
N GLU A 108 7.33 5.58 6.80
CA GLU A 108 6.88 5.58 8.19
C GLU A 108 7.65 6.60 9.03
N TRP A 109 6.98 7.11 10.07
CA TRP A 109 7.53 8.18 10.91
C TRP A 109 7.98 7.66 12.27
N HIS A 110 9.28 7.61 12.48
CA HIS A 110 9.86 7.33 13.79
C HIS A 110 9.62 8.52 14.73
N LYS A 111 8.84 8.30 15.79
CA LYS A 111 8.66 9.28 16.86
C LYS A 111 9.86 9.26 17.81
N GLN A 112 10.68 10.30 17.76
CA GLN A 112 11.82 10.54 18.65
C GLN A 112 11.51 11.75 19.52
N GLY A 113 11.00 11.50 20.73
CA GLY A 113 10.47 12.56 21.59
C GLY A 113 9.27 13.27 20.95
N SER A 114 9.40 14.59 20.71
CA SER A 114 8.40 15.40 20.00
C SER A 114 8.57 15.38 18.47
N LEU A 115 9.72 14.92 17.97
CA LEU A 115 10.03 14.93 16.55
C LEU A 115 9.53 13.64 15.89
N LYS A 116 8.92 13.77 14.71
CA LYS A 116 8.64 12.64 13.80
C LYS A 116 9.62 12.69 12.64
N VAL A 117 10.49 11.68 12.54
CA VAL A 117 11.49 11.54 11.48
C VAL A 117 10.97 10.56 10.43
N PRO A 118 10.68 10.99 9.20
CA PRO A 118 10.24 10.10 8.15
C PRO A 118 11.39 9.19 7.71
N HIS A 119 11.05 7.92 7.51
CA HIS A 119 11.93 6.92 6.93
C HIS A 119 11.29 6.39 5.65
N ARG A 120 12.09 6.21 4.60
CA ARG A 120 11.71 5.44 3.41
C ARG A 120 12.06 3.98 3.68
N ILE A 121 11.13 3.09 3.39
CA ILE A 121 11.25 1.64 3.50
C ILE A 121 11.02 1.02 2.13
N PHE A 122 11.88 0.09 1.74
CA PHE A 122 11.87 -0.51 0.41
C PHE A 122 12.46 -1.93 0.45
N LEU A 123 12.25 -2.70 -0.61
CA LEU A 123 12.91 -3.99 -0.78
C LEU A 123 14.34 -3.77 -1.26
N ARG A 124 15.28 -4.58 -0.76
CA ARG A 124 16.67 -4.56 -1.23
C ARG A 124 16.71 -4.78 -2.75
N GLY A 125 17.57 -4.04 -3.44
CA GLY A 125 17.56 -3.98 -4.90
C GLY A 125 16.58 -2.97 -5.49
N GLU A 126 15.80 -2.27 -4.65
CA GLU A 126 14.84 -1.23 -5.06
C GLU A 126 13.83 -1.71 -6.13
N GLU A 127 13.44 -2.98 -6.03
CA GLU A 127 12.45 -3.59 -6.91
C GLU A 127 11.02 -3.11 -6.59
N CYS A 128 10.16 -3.11 -7.61
CA CYS A 128 8.72 -2.98 -7.40
C CYS A 128 8.16 -4.21 -6.67
N PHE A 129 7.20 -3.93 -5.80
CA PHE A 129 6.42 -4.93 -5.10
C PHE A 129 4.94 -4.55 -5.07
N ALA A 130 4.12 -5.44 -4.54
CA ALA A 130 2.71 -5.21 -4.32
C ALA A 130 2.38 -5.29 -2.84
N PHE A 131 1.54 -4.38 -2.36
CA PHE A 131 0.80 -4.61 -1.12
C PHE A 131 -0.39 -5.51 -1.40
N ALA A 132 -0.76 -6.35 -0.43
CA ALA A 132 -2.05 -7.01 -0.41
C ALA A 132 -3.15 -5.94 -0.22
N GLY A 133 -4.07 -5.85 -1.18
CA GLY A 133 -5.18 -4.91 -1.15
C GLY A 133 -6.54 -5.59 -1.27
N VAL A 134 -7.57 -4.89 -0.80
CA VAL A 134 -8.97 -5.20 -1.09
C VAL A 134 -9.62 -4.01 -1.79
N TRP A 135 -10.61 -4.29 -2.62
CA TRP A 135 -11.32 -3.27 -3.38
C TRP A 135 -12.83 -3.46 -3.33
N ASP A 136 -13.57 -2.39 -3.63
CA ASP A 136 -15.01 -2.41 -3.88
C ASP A 136 -15.39 -1.27 -4.85
N ILE A 137 -16.63 -1.28 -5.33
CA ILE A 137 -17.21 -0.16 -6.07
C ILE A 137 -18.25 0.49 -5.17
N TRP A 138 -18.08 1.78 -4.90
CA TRP A 138 -19.03 2.55 -4.10
C TRP A 138 -19.24 3.92 -4.73
N ASP A 139 -20.51 4.31 -4.90
CA ASP A 139 -20.92 5.53 -5.60
C ASP A 139 -20.26 5.63 -7.00
N ASP A 140 -20.35 4.53 -7.76
CA ASP A 140 -19.76 4.34 -9.10
C ASP A 140 -18.24 4.51 -9.18
N ARG A 141 -17.56 4.50 -8.03
CA ARG A 141 -16.12 4.70 -7.91
C ARG A 141 -15.42 3.47 -7.37
N LEU A 142 -14.49 2.93 -8.17
CA LEU A 142 -13.55 1.91 -7.71
C LEU A 142 -12.68 2.49 -6.59
N ASN A 143 -12.69 1.81 -5.44
CA ASN A 143 -11.93 2.20 -4.27
C ASN A 143 -11.24 1.00 -3.63
N CYS A 144 -10.16 1.26 -2.89
CA CYS A 144 -9.33 0.23 -2.30
C CYS A 144 -8.75 0.62 -0.93
N ALA A 145 -8.35 -0.41 -0.18
CA ALA A 145 -7.60 -0.30 1.06
C ALA A 145 -6.41 -1.25 1.06
N ILE A 146 -5.32 -0.82 1.69
CA ILE A 146 -4.11 -1.62 1.91
C ILE A 146 -4.33 -2.50 3.15
N ILE A 147 -3.95 -3.78 3.07
CA ILE A 147 -3.96 -4.66 4.23
C ILE A 147 -2.68 -4.43 5.04
N THR A 148 -2.82 -4.34 6.35
CA THR A 148 -1.72 -4.18 7.30
C THR A 148 -1.58 -5.40 8.20
N THR A 149 -0.37 -5.61 8.71
CA THR A 149 -0.01 -6.67 9.66
C THR A 149 0.94 -6.10 10.72
N THR A 150 1.35 -6.93 11.68
CA THR A 150 2.34 -6.56 12.71
C THR A 150 3.68 -6.18 12.07
N ALA A 151 4.45 -5.31 12.73
CA ALA A 151 5.78 -4.94 12.25
C ALA A 151 6.81 -6.08 12.41
N ASN A 152 7.61 -6.29 11.37
CA ASN A 152 8.83 -7.09 11.44
C ASN A 152 9.93 -6.37 12.26
N ASP A 153 11.09 -7.02 12.42
CA ASP A 153 12.19 -6.48 13.24
C ASP A 153 12.82 -5.18 12.69
N LEU A 154 12.71 -4.92 11.38
CA LEU A 154 13.20 -3.67 10.77
C LEU A 154 12.28 -2.49 11.11
N ILE A 155 10.96 -2.72 11.08
CA ILE A 155 9.95 -1.66 11.24
C ILE A 155 9.61 -1.42 12.71
N ARG A 156 9.65 -2.46 13.56
CA ARG A 156 9.26 -2.40 14.98
C ARG A 156 9.88 -1.22 15.75
N PRO A 157 11.15 -0.82 15.54
CA PRO A 157 11.73 0.34 16.21
C PRO A 157 11.05 1.67 15.88
N ILE A 158 10.38 1.79 14.74
CA ILE A 158 9.75 3.03 14.28
C ILE A 158 8.22 2.98 14.26
N HIS A 159 7.63 1.79 14.13
CA HIS A 159 6.19 1.56 14.12
C HIS A 159 5.83 0.12 14.52
N ASP A 160 4.68 -0.08 15.19
CA ASP A 160 4.12 -1.39 15.55
C ASP A 160 3.44 -2.18 14.40
N ARG A 161 3.23 -1.55 13.24
CA ARG A 161 2.61 -2.19 12.07
C ARG A 161 3.38 -1.89 10.80
N MET A 162 3.08 -2.66 9.77
CA MET A 162 3.53 -2.44 8.41
C MET A 162 2.45 -2.88 7.41
N PRO A 163 2.49 -2.43 6.15
CA PRO A 163 1.62 -2.99 5.13
C PRO A 163 2.05 -4.44 4.85
N VAL A 164 1.10 -5.28 4.44
CA VAL A 164 1.40 -6.62 3.94
C VAL A 164 2.02 -6.46 2.55
N VAL A 165 3.35 -6.47 2.48
CA VAL A 165 4.08 -6.60 1.22
C VAL A 165 4.02 -8.07 0.81
N LEU A 166 3.59 -8.35 -0.41
CA LEU A 166 3.47 -9.71 -0.94
C LEU A 166 4.81 -10.18 -1.50
N ALA A 167 5.20 -11.41 -1.13
CA ALA A 167 6.24 -12.12 -1.86
C ALA A 167 5.76 -12.39 -3.29
N LYS A 168 6.68 -12.32 -4.26
CA LYS A 168 6.36 -12.41 -5.68
C LYS A 168 5.66 -13.71 -6.07
N ASP A 169 6.02 -14.81 -5.42
CA ASP A 169 5.41 -16.13 -5.59
C ASP A 169 4.01 -16.23 -4.97
N SER A 170 3.68 -15.36 -4.03
CA SER A 170 2.38 -15.31 -3.34
C SER A 170 1.38 -14.37 -4.02
N GLU A 171 1.80 -13.54 -4.98
CA GLU A 171 0.93 -12.59 -5.71
C GLU A 171 -0.24 -13.30 -6.42
N GLU A 172 0.02 -14.41 -7.11
CA GLU A 172 -1.02 -15.16 -7.83
C GLU A 172 -1.99 -15.84 -6.87
N ALA A 173 -1.48 -16.49 -5.81
CA ALA A 173 -2.29 -17.13 -4.79
C ALA A 173 -3.18 -16.10 -4.08
N TRP A 174 -2.63 -14.91 -3.76
CA TRP A 174 -3.39 -13.80 -3.22
C TRP A 174 -4.56 -13.41 -4.13
N LEU A 175 -4.37 -13.36 -5.45
CA LEU A 175 -5.44 -12.97 -6.36
C LEU A 175 -6.46 -14.09 -6.61
N ARG A 176 -6.02 -15.34 -6.73
CA ARG A 176 -6.85 -16.44 -7.26
C ARG A 176 -7.36 -17.43 -6.24
N SER A 177 -6.70 -17.58 -5.09
CA SER A 177 -7.09 -18.59 -4.11
C SER A 177 -8.52 -18.36 -3.60
N ASP A 178 -9.26 -19.45 -3.46
CA ASP A 178 -10.56 -19.51 -2.82
C ASP A 178 -10.50 -20.08 -1.39
N ASP A 179 -9.32 -20.55 -0.94
CA ASP A 179 -9.07 -21.02 0.43
C ASP A 179 -8.83 -19.81 1.37
N PRO A 180 -9.77 -19.49 2.28
CA PRO A 180 -9.58 -18.39 3.21
C PRO A 180 -8.40 -18.59 4.17
N GLU A 181 -8.03 -19.83 4.48
CA GLU A 181 -6.90 -20.11 5.37
C GLU A 181 -5.56 -19.91 4.66
N GLU A 182 -5.45 -20.25 3.38
CA GLU A 182 -4.31 -19.87 2.54
C GLU A 182 -4.17 -18.35 2.45
N LEU A 183 -5.26 -17.65 2.13
CA LEU A 183 -5.26 -16.19 2.05
C LEU A 183 -4.81 -15.55 3.37
N LYS A 184 -5.24 -16.07 4.52
CA LYS A 184 -4.78 -15.60 5.84
C LYS A 184 -3.28 -15.84 6.07
N ARG A 185 -2.75 -17.00 5.67
CA ARG A 185 -1.31 -17.31 5.80
C ARG A 185 -0.43 -16.34 5.01
N ILE A 186 -0.93 -15.84 3.87
CA ILE A 186 -0.24 -14.82 3.06
C ILE A 186 -0.14 -13.46 3.78
N LEU A 187 -1.05 -13.14 4.72
CA LEU A 187 -1.10 -11.84 5.40
C LEU A 187 -0.11 -11.69 6.57
N CYS A 188 1.14 -12.11 6.37
CA CYS A 188 2.20 -12.03 7.38
C CYS A 188 3.19 -10.88 7.10
N PRO A 189 4.00 -10.47 8.10
CA PRO A 189 5.05 -9.46 7.90
C PRO A 189 6.09 -9.94 6.88
N TYR A 190 6.53 -9.06 5.99
CA TYR A 190 7.57 -9.38 5.01
C TYR A 190 8.93 -9.61 5.72
N PRO A 191 9.81 -10.50 5.24
CA PRO A 191 11.12 -10.75 5.85
C PRO A 191 11.97 -9.48 6.00
N SER A 192 12.37 -9.15 7.23
CA SER A 192 13.15 -7.94 7.53
C SER A 192 14.52 -7.93 6.84
N GLY A 193 15.15 -9.09 6.65
CA GLY A 193 16.44 -9.25 5.98
C GLY A 193 16.44 -8.94 4.48
N GLU A 194 15.27 -8.84 3.86
CA GLU A 194 15.09 -8.48 2.44
C GLU A 194 14.66 -7.02 2.25
N MET A 195 14.51 -6.28 3.35
CA MET A 195 14.12 -4.88 3.33
C MET A 195 15.30 -4.00 3.75
N ASP A 196 15.20 -2.72 3.44
CA ASP A 196 16.08 -1.70 3.96
C ASP A 196 15.30 -0.41 4.24
N MET A 197 15.88 0.45 5.07
CA MET A 197 15.25 1.66 5.55
C MET A 197 16.27 2.74 5.86
N TYR A 198 15.98 3.98 5.46
CA TYR A 198 16.74 5.15 5.88
C TYR A 198 15.87 6.39 6.06
N ALA A 199 16.37 7.33 6.84
CA ALA A 199 15.72 8.62 7.04
C ALA A 199 15.72 9.46 5.75
N VAL A 200 14.64 10.20 5.52
CA VAL A 200 14.46 11.10 4.37
C VAL A 200 14.11 12.52 4.81
N SER A 201 14.05 13.47 3.87
CA SER A 201 13.65 14.85 4.17
C SER A 201 12.25 14.91 4.78
N ARG A 202 12.05 15.86 5.70
CA ARG A 202 10.72 16.20 6.25
C ARG A 202 9.78 16.81 5.23
N ASP A 203 10.27 17.16 4.05
CA ASP A 203 9.44 17.63 2.93
C ASP A 203 8.37 16.59 2.55
N VAL A 204 8.63 15.30 2.77
CA VAL A 204 7.68 14.22 2.55
C VAL A 204 6.41 14.35 3.41
N ASN A 205 6.44 15.14 4.50
CA ASN A 205 5.26 15.38 5.35
C ASN A 205 4.14 16.12 4.60
N SER A 206 4.49 16.92 3.60
CA SER A 206 3.52 17.64 2.77
C SER A 206 3.18 16.82 1.52
N PRO A 207 1.92 16.44 1.29
CA PRO A 207 1.54 15.74 0.05
C PRO A 207 1.65 16.58 -1.20
N LYS A 208 1.83 17.90 -1.07
CA LYS A 208 2.10 18.79 -2.21
C LYS A 208 3.52 18.64 -2.76
N ASN A 209 4.43 18.07 -1.97
CA ASN A 209 5.79 17.80 -2.41
C ASN A 209 5.79 16.43 -3.07
N ASP A 210 6.10 16.37 -4.36
CA ASP A 210 6.17 15.13 -5.12
C ASP A 210 7.35 15.17 -6.10
N SER A 211 8.53 14.78 -5.63
CA SER A 211 9.74 14.76 -6.43
C SER A 211 10.69 13.66 -5.98
N GLU A 212 11.57 13.24 -6.89
CA GLU A 212 12.58 12.21 -6.64
C GLU A 212 13.51 12.55 -5.46
N ALA A 213 13.68 13.84 -5.15
CA ALA A 213 14.46 14.28 -3.99
C ALA A 213 13.93 13.72 -2.66
N LEU A 214 12.63 13.39 -2.57
CA LEU A 214 12.03 12.78 -1.39
C LEU A 214 12.53 11.36 -1.10
N LEU A 215 13.05 10.67 -2.11
CA LEU A 215 13.64 9.35 -1.94
C LEU A 215 15.06 9.39 -1.41
N ARG A 216 15.70 10.56 -1.34
CA ARG A 216 17.12 10.66 -0.98
C ARG A 216 17.34 10.47 0.51
N ASN A 217 18.31 9.64 0.85
CA ASN A 217 18.80 9.48 2.21
C ASN A 217 19.40 10.80 2.72
N ILE A 218 18.99 11.25 3.91
CA ILE A 218 19.54 12.48 4.53
C ILE A 218 20.86 12.26 5.29
N LYS A 219 21.37 11.02 5.35
CA LYS A 219 22.75 10.77 5.81
C LYS A 219 23.74 11.34 4.80
N GLY A 220 24.18 12.57 5.08
CA GLY A 220 25.04 13.40 4.24
C GLY A 220 25.00 14.89 4.58
N ILE A 221 24.00 15.34 5.35
CA ILE A 221 23.98 16.70 5.91
C ILE A 221 24.72 16.64 7.25
N LYS A 222 26.04 16.89 7.19
CA LYS A 222 26.82 17.37 8.33
C LYS A 222 26.37 18.77 8.70
#